data_AF-A0A1F8LUN9-F1
#
_entry.id   AF-A0A1F8LUN9-F1
#
_cell.length_a   1.000
_cell.length_b   1.000
_cell.length_c   1.000
_cell.angle_alpha   90.00
_cell.angle_beta   90.00
_cell.angle_gamma   90.00
#
_symmetry.space_group_name_H-M   'P 1'
#
loop_
_entity.id
_entity.type
_entity.pdbx_description
1 polymer ?
#
loop_
_entity_poly.entity_id
_entity_poly.type
_entity_poly.pdbx_seq_one_letter_code
_entity_poly.pdbx_strand_id
1 'polypeptide(L)'
;MIDEREHAHYSRPWEPSIDEETGICVPPRLNQWERQSLPLTVAEPYRKLFGLFYRYFDEEIDDIGDNELRQELDILEILKS
;
A
#
# COMPACT_ATOMS: atom_id res chain seq x y z
N MET A 1 10.56 -35.00 8.86
CA MET A 1 10.13 -33.61 8.61
C MET A 1 9.90 -33.02 9.98
N ILE A 2 10.74 -32.10 10.43
CA ILE A 2 10.62 -31.52 11.77
C ILE A 2 9.63 -30.36 11.67
N ASP A 3 8.72 -30.26 12.62
CA ASP A 3 7.84 -29.10 12.77
C ASP A 3 8.69 -27.89 13.18
N GLU A 4 8.74 -26.88 12.30
CA GLU A 4 9.50 -25.64 12.48
C GLU A 4 9.12 -24.91 13.79
N ARG A 5 7.89 -25.07 14.30
CA ARG A 5 7.43 -24.45 15.55
C ARG A 5 8.03 -25.10 16.79
N GLU A 6 8.23 -26.42 16.76
CA GLU A 6 8.90 -27.18 17.84
C GLU A 6 10.41 -26.93 17.84
N HIS A 7 11.02 -26.77 16.66
CA HIS A 7 12.46 -26.55 16.51
C HIS A 7 12.95 -25.26 17.20
N ALA A 8 12.08 -24.24 17.28
CA ALA A 8 12.38 -22.97 17.95
C ALA A 8 12.69 -23.13 19.46
N HIS A 9 12.15 -24.17 20.11
CA HIS A 9 12.40 -24.44 21.53
C HIS A 9 13.77 -25.09 21.79
N TYR A 10 14.27 -25.88 20.84
CA TYR A 10 15.57 -26.56 20.95
C TYR A 10 16.75 -25.71 20.48
N SER A 11 16.48 -24.65 19.71
CA SER A 11 17.49 -23.83 19.05
C SER A 11 17.99 -22.65 19.88
N ARG A 12 17.58 -22.53 21.16
CA ARG A 12 17.93 -21.37 21.98
C ARG A 12 19.11 -21.62 22.94
N PRO A 13 19.94 -20.58 23.17
CA PRO A 13 19.75 -19.22 22.71
C PRO A 13 20.57 -18.97 21.44
N TRP A 14 19.92 -18.76 20.30
CA TRP A 14 20.56 -17.90 19.30
C TRP A 14 20.53 -16.51 19.94
N GLU A 15 21.67 -16.08 20.48
CA GLU A 15 21.88 -14.69 20.80
C GLU A 15 22.29 -14.04 19.47
N PRO A 16 21.41 -13.29 18.80
CA PRO A 16 21.90 -12.48 17.70
C PRO A 16 22.92 -11.51 18.31
N SER A 17 24.20 -11.65 17.93
CA SER A 17 25.23 -10.66 18.22
C SER A 17 24.89 -9.39 17.45
N ILE A 18 23.98 -8.59 18.01
CA ILE A 18 23.70 -7.25 17.55
C ILE A 18 24.64 -6.33 18.34
N ASP A 19 25.93 -6.42 18.03
CA ASP A 19 26.86 -5.34 18.37
C ASP A 19 26.87 -4.31 17.23
N GLU A 20 27.31 -3.08 17.53
CA GLU A 20 27.33 -1.99 16.54
C GLU A 20 28.32 -2.24 15.38
N GLU A 21 29.19 -3.25 15.50
CA GLU A 21 30.23 -3.58 14.52
C GLU A 21 29.78 -4.68 13.52
N THR A 22 28.93 -5.63 13.94
CA THR A 22 28.54 -6.81 13.15
C THR A 22 27.02 -7.00 13.00
N GLY A 23 26.20 -6.21 13.70
CA GLY A 23 24.74 -6.25 13.61
C GLY A 23 24.13 -5.62 12.34
N ILE A 24 22.79 -5.64 12.24
CA ILE A 24 22.07 -4.85 11.22
C ILE A 24 22.24 -3.38 11.60
N CYS A 25 23.13 -2.68 10.89
CA CYS A 25 23.38 -1.26 11.10
C CYS A 25 22.08 -0.48 10.90
N VAL A 26 21.51 0.03 12.00
CA VAL A 26 20.28 0.84 11.94
C VAL A 26 20.61 2.06 11.09
N PRO A 27 19.87 2.32 9.98
CA PRO A 27 20.11 3.52 9.20
C PRO A 27 19.96 4.74 10.12
N PRO A 28 20.75 5.81 9.92
CA PRO A 28 20.66 7.01 10.74
C PRO A 28 19.20 7.46 10.85
N ARG A 29 18.80 7.95 12.02
CA ARG A 29 17.42 8.39 12.27
C ARG A 29 17.08 9.53 11.30
N LEU A 30 16.47 9.18 10.18
CA LEU A 30 15.89 10.14 9.25
C LEU A 30 14.84 10.94 10.01
N ASN A 31 14.83 12.26 9.82
CA ASN A 31 13.81 13.10 10.45
C ASN A 31 12.42 12.68 9.93
N GLN A 32 11.32 13.01 10.63
CA GLN A 32 9.95 12.70 10.19
C GLN A 32 9.64 13.09 8.72
N TRP A 33 10.42 14.03 8.17
CA TRP A 33 10.30 14.64 6.86
C TRP A 33 10.96 13.89 5.69
N GLU A 34 11.86 12.95 5.95
CA GLU A 34 12.51 12.14 4.89
C GLU A 34 11.67 10.91 4.49
N ARG A 35 10.42 10.83 4.97
CA ARG A 35 9.38 9.93 4.46
C ARG A 35 8.53 10.66 3.43
N GLN A 36 8.94 10.69 2.17
CA GLN A 36 8.10 11.26 1.11
C GLN A 36 7.49 10.17 0.24
N SER A 37 6.15 10.16 0.18
CA SER A 37 5.42 9.40 -0.83
C SER A 37 5.69 10.02 -2.19
N LEU A 38 5.94 9.18 -3.18
CA LEU A 38 6.03 9.64 -4.57
C LEU A 38 4.67 10.20 -5.01
N PRO A 39 4.65 11.23 -5.87
CA PRO A 39 3.42 11.70 -6.49
C PRO A 39 2.70 10.54 -7.17
N LEU A 40 1.41 10.39 -6.89
CA LEU A 40 0.59 9.37 -7.52
C LEU A 40 0.49 9.70 -9.02
N THR A 41 0.96 8.77 -9.85
CA THR A 41 0.89 8.90 -11.32
C THR A 41 0.23 7.66 -11.90
N VAL A 42 -0.74 7.88 -12.78
CA VAL A 42 -1.48 6.82 -13.46
C VAL A 42 -1.02 6.76 -14.90
N ALA A 43 -0.66 5.57 -15.39
CA ALA A 43 -0.27 5.41 -16.79
C ALA A 43 -1.46 5.67 -17.72
N GLU A 44 -1.17 6.20 -18.91
CA GLU A 44 -2.18 6.65 -19.88
C GLU A 44 -3.28 5.62 -20.22
N PRO A 45 -2.99 4.32 -20.39
CA PRO A 45 -4.02 3.32 -20.65
C PRO A 45 -5.04 3.21 -19.51
N TYR A 46 -4.59 3.35 -18.26
CA TYR A 46 -5.45 3.26 -17.09
C TYR A 46 -6.30 4.52 -16.91
N ARG A 47 -5.77 5.71 -17.23
CA ARG A 47 -6.58 6.94 -17.25
C ARG A 47 -7.78 6.83 -18.18
N LYS A 48 -7.57 6.25 -19.37
CA LYS A 48 -8.66 5.98 -20.32
C LYS A 48 -9.69 5.01 -19.76
N LEU A 49 -9.25 3.93 -19.11
CA LEU A 49 -10.14 2.97 -18.46
C LEU A 49 -10.94 3.62 -17.33
N PHE A 50 -10.32 4.45 -16.50
CA PHE A 50 -11.02 5.18 -15.45
C PHE A 50 -12.04 6.16 -16.03
N GLY A 51 -11.74 6.84 -17.13
CA GLY A 51 -12.72 7.71 -17.80
C GLY A 51 -13.94 6.94 -18.35
N LEU A 52 -13.72 5.75 -18.93
CA LEU A 52 -14.81 4.90 -19.40
C LEU A 52 -15.67 4.37 -18.24
N PHE A 53 -15.01 3.92 -17.17
CA PHE A 53 -15.68 3.39 -15.99
C PHE A 53 -16.44 4.48 -15.23
N TYR A 54 -15.88 5.68 -15.11
CA TYR A 54 -16.51 6.83 -14.45
C TYR A 54 -17.91 7.09 -14.99
N ARG A 55 -18.06 7.14 -16.32
CA ARG A 55 -19.37 7.39 -16.95
C ARG A 55 -20.37 6.28 -16.65
N TYR A 56 -19.93 5.02 -16.76
CA TYR A 56 -20.80 3.88 -16.46
C TYR A 56 -21.24 3.88 -14.98
N PHE A 57 -20.31 4.20 -14.08
CA PHE A 57 -20.55 4.20 -12.64
C PHE A 57 -21.46 5.36 -12.20
N ASP A 58 -21.33 6.54 -12.80
CA ASP A 58 -22.22 7.69 -12.56
C ASP A 58 -23.68 7.37 -12.92
N GLU A 59 -23.89 6.72 -14.08
CA GLU A 59 -25.22 6.24 -14.49
C GLU A 59 -25.77 5.18 -13.52
N GLU A 60 -24.93 4.25 -13.07
CA GLU A 60 -25.32 3.18 -12.15
C GLU A 60 -25.65 3.69 -10.73
N ILE A 61 -24.96 4.73 -10.25
CA ILE A 61 -25.27 5.39 -8.96
C ILE A 61 -26.69 5.94 -8.95
N ASP A 62 -27.08 6.64 -10.03
CA ASP A 62 -28.41 7.22 -10.14
C ASP A 62 -29.49 6.14 -10.24
N ASP A 63 -29.21 5.02 -10.91
CA ASP A 63 -30.11 3.86 -11.00
C ASP A 63 -30.29 3.12 -9.66
N ILE A 64 -29.22 2.99 -8.88
CA ILE A 64 -29.25 2.35 -7.54
C ILE A 64 -29.83 3.31 -6.49
N GLY A 65 -29.69 4.62 -6.69
CA GLY A 65 -30.17 5.65 -5.77
C GLY A 65 -29.33 5.80 -4.50
N ASP A 66 -28.09 5.28 -4.50
CA ASP A 66 -27.18 5.35 -3.36
C ASP A 66 -26.24 6.55 -3.47
N ASN A 67 -26.45 7.54 -2.61
CA ASN A 67 -25.66 8.76 -2.62
C ASN A 67 -24.30 8.63 -1.92
N GLU A 68 -24.06 7.57 -1.13
CA GLU A 68 -22.74 7.35 -0.51
C GLU A 68 -21.67 7.05 -1.56
N LEU A 69 -22.05 6.39 -2.65
CA LEU A 69 -21.19 6.02 -3.79
C LEU A 69 -20.66 7.21 -4.60
N ARG A 70 -21.15 8.44 -4.33
CA ARG A 70 -20.67 9.65 -5.01
C ARG A 70 -19.24 9.99 -4.61
N GLN A 71 -18.77 9.57 -3.42
CA GLN A 71 -17.39 9.80 -2.99
C GLN A 71 -16.38 9.11 -3.92
N GLU A 72 -16.75 7.98 -4.50
CA GLU A 72 -15.93 7.17 -5.38
C GLU A 72 -15.74 7.85 -6.74
N LEU A 73 -16.72 8.64 -7.19
CA LEU A 73 -16.56 9.50 -8.38
C LEU A 73 -15.46 10.54 -8.19
N ASP A 74 -15.33 11.13 -7.00
CA ASP A 74 -14.28 12.10 -6.70
C ASP A 74 -12.88 11.46 -6.81
N ILE A 75 -12.75 10.20 -6.37
CA ILE A 75 -11.50 9.44 -6.48
C ILE A 75 -11.19 9.15 -7.96
N LEU A 76 -12.19 8.70 -8.72
CA LEU A 76 -12.02 8.42 -10.15
C LEU A 76 -11.67 9.68 -10.96
N GLU A 77 -12.18 10.85 -10.55
CA GLU A 77 -11.82 12.14 -11.14
C GLU A 77 -10.32 12.43 -10.99
N ILE A 78 -9.76 12.19 -9.80
CA ILE A 78 -8.33 12.35 -9.54
C ILE A 78 -7.51 11.39 -10.41
N LEU A 79 -7.97 10.13 -10.55
CA LEU A 79 -7.21 9.07 -11.23
C LEU A 79 -7.25 9.15 -12.76
N LYS A 80 -8.29 9.75 -13.36
CA LYS A 80 -8.36 9.94 -14.81
C LYS A 80 -7.60 11.19 -15.31
N SER A 81 -7.26 12.13 -14.40
CA SER A 81 -6.49 13.35 -14.70
C SER A 81 -5.01 13.08 -15.00
#